data_AF-A0A646IHZ2-F1
#
_entry.id   AF-A0A646IHZ2-F1
#
_cell.length_a   1.000
_cell.length_b   1.000
_cell.length_c   1.000
_cell.angle_alpha   90.00
_cell.angle_beta   90.00
_cell.angle_gamma   90.00
#
_symmetry.space_group_name_H-M   'P 1'
#
loop_
_entity.id
_entity.type
_entity.pdbx_description
1 polymer ?
#
loop_
_entity_poly.entity_id
_entity_poly.type
_entity_poly.pdbx_seq_one_letter_code
_entity_poly.pdbx_strand_id
1 'polypeptide(L)'
;HDERDFAFANKYHLPIKQVIDVKGQPYDTTTWADWYGDKEHGVLFHSGKYDGLNYQQAVDAVAADLAAQGLGEKKTTWRLRDWGISRQRYWCTPIPLIHCESCGVVPVPEQDLPVRLPKDLVPDGTGNPLAKDPRFLNCTCPSCGKPARRETDT
;
A
#
# COMPACT_ATOMS: atom_id res chain seq x y z
N HIS A 1 10.46 0.30 21.90
CA HIS A 1 11.74 0.38 21.17
C HIS A 1 11.53 0.87 19.74
N ASP A 2 10.62 1.83 19.57
CA ASP A 2 10.32 2.59 18.34
C ASP A 2 9.99 4.00 18.83
N GLU A 3 10.54 5.02 18.19
CA GLU A 3 10.43 6.41 18.61
C GLU A 3 8.99 6.93 18.54
N ARG A 4 8.24 6.54 17.50
CA ARG A 4 6.85 6.97 17.30
C ARG A 4 5.96 6.36 18.37
N ASP A 5 6.18 5.09 18.70
CA ASP A 5 5.48 4.40 19.78
C ASP A 5 5.83 5.00 21.15
N PHE A 6 7.10 5.39 21.38
CA PHE A 6 7.53 6.05 22.61
C PHE A 6 6.84 7.41 22.80
N ALA A 7 6.80 8.23 21.75
CA ALA A 7 6.10 9.51 21.77
C ALA A 7 4.58 9.32 22.00
N PHE A 8 3.99 8.33 21.34
CA PHE A 8 2.57 7.99 21.52
C PHE A 8 2.30 7.53 22.96
N ALA A 9 3.10 6.62 23.50
CA ALA A 9 2.94 6.08 24.85
C ALA A 9 3.05 7.18 25.91
N ASN A 10 4.05 8.06 25.81
CA ASN A 10 4.20 9.17 26.75
C ASN A 10 3.04 10.17 26.68
N LYS A 11 2.56 10.48 25.47
CA LYS A 11 1.39 11.37 25.28
C LYS A 11 0.13 10.83 25.97
N TYR A 12 -0.08 9.52 25.94
CA TYR A 12 -1.29 8.88 26.46
C TYR A 12 -1.07 8.13 27.77
N HIS A 13 0.07 8.32 28.43
CA HIS A 13 0.45 7.66 29.68
C HIS A 13 0.34 6.13 29.63
N LEU A 14 0.71 5.55 28.49
CA LEU A 14 0.76 4.10 28.32
C LEU A 14 2.06 3.53 28.91
N PRO A 15 2.06 2.30 29.43
CA PRO A 15 3.26 1.67 29.98
C PRO A 15 4.35 1.49 28.93
N ILE A 16 5.58 1.83 29.29
CA ILE A 16 6.79 1.57 28.49
C ILE A 16 7.62 0.54 29.24
N LYS A 17 7.86 -0.62 28.61
CA LYS A 17 8.65 -1.72 29.18
C LYS A 17 9.95 -1.91 28.41
N GLN A 18 11.07 -1.82 29.12
CA GLN A 18 12.37 -2.17 28.55
C GLN A 18 12.48 -3.69 28.33
N VAL A 19 12.88 -4.08 27.12
CA VAL A 19 13.18 -5.48 26.75
C VAL A 19 14.42 -5.64 25.87
N ILE A 20 15.11 -4.53 25.58
CA ILE A 20 16.39 -4.50 24.87
C ILE A 20 17.35 -3.71 25.75
N ASP A 21 18.53 -4.25 25.97
CA ASP A 21 19.62 -3.62 26.71
C ASP A 21 20.83 -3.44 25.79
N VAL A 22 21.42 -2.26 25.82
CA VAL A 22 22.72 -1.98 25.18
C VAL A 22 23.69 -1.68 26.30
N LYS A 23 24.73 -2.50 26.43
CA LYS A 23 25.64 -2.47 27.58
C LYS A 23 26.18 -1.06 27.85
N GLY A 24 25.94 -0.57 29.07
CA GLY A 24 26.44 0.72 29.54
C GLY A 24 25.56 1.92 29.18
N GLN A 25 24.40 1.70 28.55
CA GLN A 25 23.44 2.76 28.22
C GLN A 25 22.32 2.83 29.27
N PRO A 26 22.01 4.02 29.84
CA PRO A 26 20.93 4.18 30.80
C PRO A 26 19.56 4.27 30.10
N TYR A 27 18.55 3.56 30.62
CA TYR A 27 17.19 3.58 30.08
C TYR A 27 16.26 4.48 30.90
N ASP A 28 15.58 5.40 30.22
CA ASP A 28 14.58 6.33 30.76
C ASP A 28 13.28 6.22 29.95
N THR A 29 12.15 6.06 30.65
CA THR A 29 10.82 5.96 30.03
C THR A 29 10.24 7.32 29.63
N THR A 30 10.84 8.42 30.07
CA THR A 30 10.34 9.79 29.83
C THR A 30 11.07 10.50 28.69
N THR A 31 12.36 10.22 28.51
CA THR A 31 13.20 10.80 27.45
C THR A 31 13.64 9.74 26.44
N TRP A 32 13.42 10.00 25.15
CA TRP A 32 13.89 9.12 24.09
C TRP A 32 15.42 9.22 23.93
N ALA A 33 16.06 8.09 23.66
CA ALA A 33 17.45 8.03 23.21
C ALA A 33 17.55 7.09 22.00
N ASP A 34 18.35 7.47 21.00
CA ASP A 34 18.43 6.74 19.72
C ASP A 34 18.82 5.27 19.88
N TRP A 35 19.62 4.95 20.89
CA TRP A 35 20.04 3.58 21.17
C TRP A 35 18.86 2.66 21.54
N TYR A 36 17.70 3.19 21.97
CA TYR A 36 16.49 2.39 22.23
C TYR A 36 16.01 1.65 20.99
N GLY A 37 16.35 2.12 19.78
CA GLY A 37 16.05 1.49 18.51
C GLY A 37 17.21 0.70 17.90
N ASP A 38 18.35 0.56 18.60
CA ASP A 38 19.53 -0.14 18.10
C ASP A 38 19.27 -1.64 17.95
N LYS A 39 19.46 -2.15 16.73
CA LYS A 39 19.28 -3.57 16.38
C LYS A 39 20.59 -4.34 16.24
N GLU A 40 21.71 -3.64 16.30
CA GLU A 40 23.05 -4.20 16.07
C GLU A 40 23.73 -4.55 17.40
N HIS A 41 23.62 -3.68 18.40
CA HIS A 41 24.33 -3.81 19.67
C HIS A 41 23.45 -4.24 20.85
N GLY A 42 22.13 -4.29 20.64
CA GLY A 42 21.16 -4.67 21.67
C GLY A 42 21.06 -6.18 21.89
N VAL A 43 20.88 -6.57 23.15
CA VAL A 43 20.49 -7.93 23.55
C VAL A 43 19.15 -7.91 24.25
N LEU A 44 18.39 -9.00 24.12
CA LEU A 44 17.12 -9.13 24.83
C LEU A 44 17.33 -9.22 26.35
N PHE A 45 16.43 -8.56 27.06
CA PHE A 45 16.34 -8.53 28.51
C PHE A 45 14.85 -8.56 28.92
N HIS A 46 14.52 -9.02 30.14
CA HIS A 46 13.13 -9.13 30.62
C HIS A 46 12.16 -9.86 29.66
N SER A 47 12.71 -10.82 28.90
CA SER A 47 12.07 -11.57 27.82
C SER A 47 12.08 -13.09 28.06
N GLY A 48 12.50 -13.54 29.26
CA GLY A 48 12.40 -14.94 29.68
C GLY A 48 13.38 -15.83 28.95
N LYS A 49 12.91 -16.87 28.25
CA LYS A 49 13.79 -17.83 27.54
C LYS A 49 14.60 -17.20 26.40
N TYR A 50 14.29 -15.96 26.01
CA TYR A 50 15.00 -15.24 24.95
C TYR A 50 16.05 -14.25 25.48
N ASP A 51 16.21 -14.14 26.80
CA ASP A 51 17.19 -13.23 27.39
C ASP A 51 18.63 -13.54 26.92
N GLY A 52 19.39 -12.49 26.61
CA GLY A 52 20.76 -12.57 26.10
C GLY A 52 20.90 -12.81 24.60
N LEU A 53 19.80 -13.07 23.87
CA LEU A 53 19.85 -13.21 22.41
C LEU A 53 20.02 -11.84 21.74
N ASN A 54 20.84 -11.81 20.68
CA ASN A 54 20.91 -10.65 19.79
C ASN A 54 19.70 -10.58 18.84
N TYR A 55 19.59 -9.51 18.06
CA TYR A 55 18.45 -9.27 17.17
C TYR A 55 18.12 -10.45 16.24
N GLN A 56 19.10 -10.95 15.49
CA GLN A 56 18.85 -12.01 14.50
C GLN A 56 18.45 -13.32 15.20
N GLN A 57 19.16 -13.69 16.26
CA GLN A 57 18.84 -14.87 17.06
C GLN A 57 17.44 -14.80 17.69
N ALA A 58 17.07 -13.63 18.21
CA ALA A 58 15.76 -13.38 18.80
C ALA A 58 14.63 -13.50 17.76
N VAL A 59 14.80 -12.88 16.59
CA VAL A 59 13.83 -12.98 15.49
C VAL A 59 13.63 -14.44 15.05
N ASP A 60 14.72 -15.20 14.96
CA ASP A 60 14.66 -16.60 14.55
C ASP A 60 13.98 -17.48 15.61
N ALA A 61 14.35 -17.31 16.89
CA ALA A 61 13.78 -18.07 18.00
C ALA A 61 12.29 -17.80 18.20
N VAL A 62 11.89 -16.51 18.25
CA VAL A 62 10.50 -16.10 18.44
C VAL A 62 9.64 -16.58 17.26
N ALA A 63 10.13 -16.45 16.03
CA ALA A 63 9.39 -16.91 14.86
C ALA A 63 9.18 -18.44 14.86
N ALA A 64 10.20 -19.22 15.27
CA ALA A 64 10.08 -20.67 15.37
C ALA A 64 9.02 -21.08 16.41
N ASP A 65 9.02 -20.42 17.58
CA ASP A 65 8.05 -20.68 18.64
C ASP A 65 6.62 -20.28 18.27
N LEU A 66 6.44 -19.15 17.57
CA LEU A 66 5.13 -18.72 17.08
C LEU A 66 4.60 -19.68 16.01
N ALA A 67 5.46 -20.15 15.10
CA ALA A 67 5.09 -21.11 14.07
C ALA A 67 4.68 -22.47 14.68
N ALA A 68 5.43 -22.97 15.66
CA ALA A 68 5.09 -24.22 16.36
C ALA A 68 3.73 -24.16 17.08
N GLN A 69 3.29 -22.98 17.50
CA GLN A 69 1.99 -22.75 18.14
C GLN A 69 0.87 -22.38 17.15
N GLY A 70 1.18 -22.20 15.85
CA GLY A 70 0.22 -21.72 14.86
C GLY A 70 -0.23 -20.27 15.09
N LEU A 71 0.58 -19.45 15.78
CA LEU A 71 0.26 -18.05 16.11
C LEU A 71 0.89 -17.04 15.16
N GLY A 72 1.77 -17.47 14.26
CA GLY A 72 2.38 -16.59 13.27
C GLY A 72 3.52 -17.23 12.50
N GLU A 73 4.02 -16.49 11.52
CA GLU A 73 5.13 -16.88 10.64
C GLU A 73 5.94 -15.65 10.22
N LYS A 74 7.14 -15.86 9.66
CA LYS A 74 7.92 -14.77 9.07
C LYS A 74 7.28 -14.31 7.77
N LYS A 75 7.24 -12.99 7.57
CA LYS A 75 6.70 -12.39 6.35
C LYS A 75 7.60 -11.28 5.84
N THR A 76 7.89 -11.30 4.54
CA THR A 76 8.53 -10.19 3.84
C THR A 76 7.46 -9.24 3.32
N THR A 77 7.62 -7.94 3.58
CA THR A 77 6.68 -6.90 3.16
C THR A 77 7.40 -5.74 2.50
N TRP A 78 6.72 -5.01 1.62
CA TRP A 78 7.29 -3.89 0.87
C TRP A 78 6.54 -2.59 1.18
N ARG A 79 7.28 -1.46 1.21
CA ARG A 79 6.68 -0.12 1.22
C ARG A 79 6.12 0.28 -0.15
N LEU A 80 6.52 -0.43 -1.20
CA LEU A 80 6.00 -0.24 -2.55
C LEU A 80 4.47 -0.38 -2.54
N ARG A 81 3.82 0.40 -3.39
CA ARG A 81 2.37 0.36 -3.64
C ARG A 81 2.15 0.12 -5.12
N ASP A 82 0.99 -0.40 -5.45
CA ASP A 82 0.60 -0.58 -6.85
C ASP A 82 0.56 0.77 -7.57
N TRP A 83 0.84 0.73 -8.86
CA TRP A 83 0.89 1.93 -9.68
C TRP A 83 -0.51 2.27 -10.21
N GLY A 84 -1.16 3.26 -9.58
CA GLY A 84 -2.39 3.84 -10.10
C GLY A 84 -2.11 4.69 -11.33
N ILE A 85 -2.47 4.19 -12.51
CA ILE A 85 -2.24 4.87 -13.80
C ILE A 85 -3.39 5.78 -14.23
N SER A 86 -4.63 5.47 -13.86
CA SER A 86 -5.82 6.19 -14.32
C SER A 86 -5.84 7.65 -13.86
N ARG A 87 -6.16 8.57 -14.78
CA ARG A 87 -6.31 10.00 -14.49
C ARG A 87 -7.64 10.52 -15.02
N GLN A 88 -8.34 11.30 -14.19
CA GLN A 88 -9.54 12.05 -14.57
C GLN A 88 -9.15 13.33 -15.35
N ARG A 89 -8.44 13.14 -16.47
CA ARG A 89 -7.94 14.20 -17.35
C ARG A 89 -8.26 13.81 -18.79
N TYR A 90 -8.39 14.81 -19.66
CA TYR A 90 -8.69 14.60 -21.07
C TYR A 90 -7.44 14.38 -21.92
N TRP A 91 -6.37 15.14 -21.64
CA TRP A 91 -5.22 15.22 -22.53
C TRP A 91 -4.17 14.13 -22.25
N CYS A 92 -4.56 12.86 -22.40
CA CYS A 92 -3.67 11.70 -22.31
C CYS A 92 -4.26 10.53 -23.13
N THR A 93 -3.65 9.35 -23.05
CA THR A 93 -4.05 8.17 -23.84
C THR A 93 -5.32 7.55 -23.27
N PRO A 94 -6.41 7.42 -24.04
CA PRO A 94 -7.61 6.73 -23.56
C PRO A 94 -7.32 5.30 -23.10
N ILE A 95 -7.81 4.94 -21.92
CA ILE A 95 -7.71 3.58 -21.40
C ILE A 95 -8.60 2.67 -22.28
N PRO A 96 -8.06 1.58 -22.87
CA PRO A 96 -8.78 0.75 -23.82
C PRO A 96 -9.73 -0.26 -23.14
N LEU A 97 -10.60 0.26 -22.27
CA LEU A 97 -11.63 -0.51 -21.56
C LEU A 97 -13.03 0.00 -21.92
N ILE A 98 -13.99 -0.92 -21.87
CA ILE A 98 -15.41 -0.68 -22.10
C ILE A 98 -16.18 -1.25 -20.91
N HIS A 99 -17.10 -0.45 -20.38
CA HIS A 99 -18.04 -0.81 -19.33
C HIS A 99 -19.36 -1.29 -19.94
N CYS A 100 -19.68 -2.57 -19.76
CA CYS A 100 -20.92 -3.19 -20.20
C CYS A 100 -21.72 -3.69 -18.99
N GLU A 101 -23.02 -3.34 -18.89
CA GLU A 101 -23.87 -3.79 -17.78
C GLU A 101 -24.04 -5.32 -17.72
N SER A 102 -23.90 -6.01 -18.85
CA SER A 102 -24.07 -7.46 -18.94
C SER A 102 -22.77 -8.24 -18.77
N CYS A 103 -21.62 -7.66 -19.13
CA CYS A 103 -20.33 -8.36 -19.19
C CYS A 103 -19.28 -7.80 -18.20
N GLY A 104 -19.56 -6.67 -17.54
CA GLY A 104 -18.60 -5.97 -16.70
C GLY A 104 -17.61 -5.14 -17.52
N VAL A 105 -16.37 -5.07 -17.05
CA VAL A 105 -15.27 -4.37 -17.72
C VAL A 105 -14.66 -5.28 -18.77
N VAL A 106 -14.72 -4.87 -20.04
CA VAL A 106 -14.18 -5.62 -21.17
C VAL A 106 -13.11 -4.81 -21.90
N PRO A 107 -12.02 -5.43 -22.37
CA PRO A 107 -11.02 -4.72 -23.16
C PRO A 107 -11.55 -4.41 -24.56
N VAL A 108 -11.04 -3.33 -25.14
CA VAL A 108 -11.19 -3.08 -26.59
C VAL A 108 -10.39 -4.14 -27.36
N PRO A 109 -10.95 -4.75 -28.42
CA PRO A 109 -10.22 -5.71 -29.25
C PRO A 109 -8.95 -5.08 -29.84
N GLU A 110 -7.87 -5.87 -29.98
CA GLU A 110 -6.59 -5.37 -30.47
C GLU A 110 -6.70 -4.74 -31.88
N GLN A 111 -7.51 -5.34 -32.77
CA GLN A 111 -7.73 -4.80 -34.11
C GLN A 111 -8.43 -3.42 -34.13
N ASP A 112 -9.11 -3.06 -33.04
CA ASP A 112 -9.86 -1.80 -32.90
C ASP A 112 -9.02 -0.73 -32.20
N LEU A 113 -7.77 -1.03 -31.85
CA LEU A 113 -6.81 -0.06 -31.33
C LEU A 113 -6.22 0.79 -32.48
N PRO A 114 -5.87 2.07 -32.21
CA PRO A 114 -5.99 2.76 -30.93
C PRO A 114 -7.40 3.31 -30.67
N VAL A 115 -7.78 3.38 -29.38
CA VAL A 115 -8.89 4.23 -28.95
C VAL A 115 -8.46 5.69 -29.11
N ARG A 116 -8.94 6.35 -30.17
CA ARG A 116 -8.50 7.71 -30.51
C ARG A 116 -9.16 8.74 -29.60
N LEU A 117 -8.34 9.60 -29.00
CA LEU A 117 -8.80 10.77 -28.27
C LEU A 117 -9.44 11.78 -29.26
N PRO A 118 -10.69 12.23 -29.05
CA PRO A 118 -11.28 13.33 -29.81
C PRO A 118 -10.41 14.58 -29.67
N LYS A 119 -10.26 15.41 -30.71
CA LYS A 119 -9.34 16.58 -30.71
C LYS A 119 -10.04 17.93 -30.55
N ASP A 120 -11.35 17.94 -30.64
CA ASP A 120 -12.23 19.10 -30.69
C ASP A 120 -12.86 19.45 -29.32
N LEU A 121 -12.52 18.70 -28.26
CA LEU A 121 -13.04 18.95 -26.92
C LEU A 121 -12.20 20.01 -26.21
N VAL A 122 -12.88 21.03 -25.67
CA VAL A 122 -12.26 22.11 -24.90
C VAL A 122 -12.54 21.88 -23.42
N PRO A 123 -11.52 21.62 -22.58
CA PRO A 123 -11.71 21.49 -21.13
C PRO A 123 -12.18 22.81 -20.51
N ASP A 124 -13.27 22.77 -19.73
CA ASP A 124 -13.86 23.93 -19.06
C ASP A 124 -13.59 23.97 -17.55
N GLY A 125 -12.85 22.98 -17.02
CA GLY A 125 -12.52 22.85 -15.60
C GLY A 125 -13.61 22.18 -14.74
N THR A 126 -14.78 21.88 -15.30
CA THR A 126 -15.92 21.28 -14.55
C THR A 126 -15.93 19.75 -14.57
N GLY A 127 -14.92 19.11 -15.15
CA GLY A 127 -14.77 17.65 -15.19
C GLY A 127 -14.02 17.17 -16.43
N ASN A 128 -13.94 15.85 -16.60
CA ASN A 128 -13.34 15.25 -17.79
C ASN A 128 -14.31 15.38 -18.98
N PRO A 129 -13.99 16.13 -20.05
CA PRO A 129 -14.89 16.32 -21.19
C PRO A 129 -15.23 15.02 -21.92
N LEU A 130 -14.40 13.96 -21.80
CA LEU A 130 -14.72 12.63 -22.38
C LEU A 130 -16.00 12.04 -21.80
N ALA A 131 -16.29 12.29 -20.52
CA ALA A 131 -17.51 11.82 -19.88
C ALA A 131 -18.77 12.56 -20.36
N LYS A 132 -18.60 13.70 -21.04
CA LYS A 132 -19.70 14.54 -21.56
C LYS A 132 -19.88 14.42 -23.06
N ASP A 133 -19.00 13.72 -23.79
CA ASP A 133 -19.08 13.55 -25.24
C ASP A 133 -19.67 12.18 -25.61
N PRO A 134 -20.97 12.09 -25.99
CA PRO A 134 -21.59 10.82 -26.35
C PRO A 134 -20.93 10.15 -27.57
N ARG A 135 -20.25 10.93 -28.43
CA ARG A 135 -19.55 10.39 -29.63
C ARG A 135 -18.35 9.52 -29.24
N PHE A 136 -17.72 9.83 -28.11
CA PHE A 136 -16.63 9.04 -27.56
C PHE A 136 -17.17 7.99 -26.58
N LEU A 137 -18.06 8.40 -25.66
CA LEU A 137 -18.52 7.58 -24.56
C LEU A 137 -19.34 6.37 -25.03
N ASN A 138 -20.24 6.55 -26.00
CA ASN A 138 -21.15 5.47 -26.42
C ASN A 138 -20.46 4.51 -27.38
N CYS A 139 -20.55 3.21 -27.09
CA CYS A 139 -20.06 2.16 -27.96
C CYS A 139 -20.93 0.90 -27.82
N THR A 140 -20.61 -0.15 -28.59
CA THR A 140 -21.18 -1.47 -28.41
C THR A 140 -20.18 -2.37 -27.68
N CYS A 141 -20.68 -3.26 -26.82
CA CYS A 141 -19.85 -4.24 -26.15
C CYS A 141 -19.30 -5.24 -27.18
N PRO A 142 -17.97 -5.42 -27.30
CA PRO A 142 -17.41 -6.39 -28.24
C PRO A 142 -17.75 -7.84 -27.89
N SER A 143 -18.07 -8.13 -26.61
CA SER A 143 -18.38 -9.49 -26.15
C SER A 143 -19.84 -9.90 -26.39
N CYS A 144 -20.80 -8.97 -26.35
CA CYS A 144 -22.22 -9.30 -26.43
C CYS A 144 -23.06 -8.42 -27.37
N GLY A 145 -22.46 -7.40 -28.01
CA GLY A 145 -23.12 -6.49 -28.95
C GLY A 145 -24.06 -5.45 -28.32
N LYS A 146 -24.39 -5.55 -27.03
CA LYS A 146 -25.28 -4.60 -26.34
C LYS A 146 -24.66 -3.19 -26.20
N PRO A 147 -25.47 -2.14 -25.98
CA PRO A 147 -24.95 -0.81 -25.65
C PRO A 147 -24.00 -0.85 -24.45
N ALA A 148 -22.89 -0.11 -24.56
CA ALA A 148 -21.84 -0.04 -23.57
C ALA A 148 -21.19 1.35 -23.57
N ARG A 149 -20.33 1.61 -22.59
CA ARG A 149 -19.67 2.89 -22.40
C ARG A 149 -18.16 2.73 -22.38
N ARG A 150 -17.39 3.55 -23.08
CA ARG A 150 -15.92 3.55 -22.96
C ARG A 150 -15.48 4.05 -21.58
N GLU A 151 -14.33 3.60 -21.12
CA GLU A 151 -13.60 4.28 -20.05
C GLU A 151 -13.26 5.70 -20.48
N THR A 152 -13.40 6.64 -19.56
CA THR A 152 -13.18 8.07 -19.79
C THR A 152 -11.90 8.56 -19.15
N ASP A 153 -11.37 7.84 -18.16
CA ASP A 153 -10.02 8.09 -17.66
C ASP A 153 -8.97 7.81 -18.74
N THR A 154 -7.86 8.53 -18.62
CA THR A 154 -6.71 8.48 -19.53
C THR A 154 -5.42 8.23 -18.76
#